data_AF-I3Z493-F1
#
_entry.id   AF-I3Z493-F1
#
_cell.length_a   1.000
_cell.length_b   1.000
_cell.length_c   1.000
_cell.angle_alpha   90.00
_cell.angle_beta   90.00
_cell.angle_gamma   90.00
#
_symmetry.space_group_name_H-M   'P 1'
#
loop_
_entity.id
_entity.type
_entity.pdbx_description
1 polymer ?
#
loop_
_entity_poly.entity_id
_entity_poly.type
_entity_poly.pdbx_seq_one_letter_code
_entity_poly.pdbx_strand_id
1 'polypeptide(L)'
;MKIWVCMIHSVRFICVLDTNVIYPIEIRDLLFWFAYYDMYTPKWSDHIFDEWKDVMRRKGIGEKALLAFKEMVLNRRKPSLDEYEVLNILRNRGLKQAADYLHSLL
;
A
#
# COMPACT_ATOMS: atom_id res chain seq x y z
N MET A 1 -17.78 26.76 -15.14
CA MET A 1 -16.38 26.91 -15.56
C MET A 1 -15.53 27.21 -14.34
N LYS A 2 -14.62 26.27 -13.99
CA LYS A 2 -13.44 26.37 -13.13
C LYS A 2 -13.62 26.89 -11.69
N ILE A 3 -14.05 25.99 -10.82
CA ILE A 3 -13.68 26.06 -9.40
C ILE A 3 -12.17 25.83 -9.31
N TRP A 4 -11.47 26.81 -8.77
CA TRP A 4 -10.08 26.74 -8.35
C TRP A 4 -9.96 25.71 -7.20
N VAL A 5 -9.85 24.42 -7.51
CA VAL A 5 -9.25 23.42 -6.61
C VAL A 5 -7.83 23.21 -7.08
N CYS A 6 -6.94 24.11 -6.70
CA CYS A 6 -5.51 23.86 -6.83
C CYS A 6 -4.80 24.60 -5.71
N MET A 7 -4.75 24.02 -4.50
CA MET A 7 -3.61 24.17 -3.57
C MET A 7 -3.67 23.29 -2.30
N ILE A 8 -3.84 21.97 -2.42
CA ILE A 8 -3.16 20.99 -1.52
C ILE A 8 -2.87 19.71 -2.34
N HIS A 9 -2.11 19.82 -3.43
CA HIS A 9 -1.70 18.65 -4.22
C HIS A 9 -0.38 18.06 -3.71
N SER A 10 -0.37 17.64 -2.45
CA SER A 10 0.65 16.70 -2.00
C SER A 10 0.14 15.96 -0.78
N VAL A 11 -0.36 14.74 -0.99
CA VAL A 11 -0.26 13.70 0.04
C VAL A 11 1.22 13.52 0.34
N ARG A 12 1.73 14.33 1.27
CA ARG A 12 3.16 14.45 1.58
C ARG A 12 3.72 13.14 2.13
N PHE A 13 2.83 12.34 2.72
CA PHE A 13 3.12 11.09 3.39
C PHE A 13 2.85 9.90 2.46
N ILE A 14 3.91 9.14 2.22
CA ILE A 14 3.84 7.81 1.61
C ILE A 14 3.85 6.81 2.74
N CYS A 15 2.90 5.89 2.76
CA CYS A 15 2.87 4.80 3.72
C CYS A 15 3.01 3.48 2.96
N VAL A 16 4.03 2.71 3.32
CA VAL A 16 4.20 1.34 2.84
C VAL A 16 3.36 0.45 3.73
N LEU A 17 2.36 -0.21 3.17
CA LEU A 17 1.44 -1.08 3.89
C LEU A 17 1.91 -2.52 3.76
N ASP A 18 2.13 -3.17 4.89
CA ASP A 18 2.52 -4.58 5.01
C ASP A 18 1.28 -5.49 5.17
N THR A 19 1.44 -6.78 4.87
CA THR A 19 0.42 -7.83 4.92
C THR A 19 -0.31 -7.86 6.25
N ASN A 20 0.44 -7.76 7.36
CA ASN A 20 -0.10 -7.75 8.72
C ASN A 20 -1.05 -6.56 9.00
N VAL A 21 -0.86 -5.43 8.31
CA VAL A 21 -1.66 -4.21 8.44
C VAL A 21 -2.91 -4.29 7.57
N ILE A 22 -2.79 -4.87 6.37
CA ILE A 22 -3.91 -5.00 5.42
C ILE A 22 -4.74 -6.27 5.63
N TYR A 23 -4.28 -7.21 6.46
CA TYR A 23 -5.01 -8.46 6.72
C TYR A 23 -6.30 -8.25 7.53
N PRO A 24 -6.30 -7.56 8.69
CA PRO A 24 -7.53 -7.29 9.43
C PRO A 24 -8.45 -6.39 8.59
N ILE A 25 -9.67 -6.85 8.33
CA ILE A 25 -10.58 -6.19 7.39
C ILE A 25 -10.95 -4.78 7.83
N GLU A 26 -11.09 -4.57 9.13
CA GLU A 26 -11.46 -3.30 9.74
C GLU A 26 -10.35 -2.26 9.58
N ILE A 27 -9.10 -2.66 9.82
CA ILE A 27 -7.93 -1.79 9.72
C ILE A 27 -7.68 -1.43 8.25
N ARG A 28 -7.72 -2.43 7.38
CA ARG A 28 -7.56 -2.27 5.94
C ARG A 28 -8.55 -1.28 5.35
N ASP A 29 -9.83 -1.44 5.68
CA ASP A 29 -10.89 -0.58 5.16
C ASP A 29 -10.73 0.85 5.70
N LEU A 30 -10.41 1.02 6.99
CA LEU A 30 -10.12 2.33 7.59
C LEU A 30 -8.92 3.03 6.91
N LEU A 31 -7.82 2.30 6.72
CA LEU A 31 -6.62 2.82 6.07
C LEU A 31 -6.88 3.20 4.60
N PHE A 32 -7.70 2.41 3.90
CA PHE A 32 -8.13 2.77 2.56
C PHE A 32 -9.10 3.93 2.52
N TRP A 33 -9.93 4.14 3.54
CA TRP A 33 -10.71 5.37 3.69
C TRP A 33 -9.80 6.58 3.86
N PHE A 34 -8.75 6.47 4.67
CA PHE A 34 -7.76 7.53 4.84
C PHE A 34 -7.01 7.85 3.54
N ALA A 35 -6.63 6.83 2.79
CA ALA A 35 -6.06 6.99 1.46
C ALA A 35 -7.06 7.62 0.47
N TYR A 36 -8.34 7.24 0.55
CA TYR A 36 -9.40 7.79 -0.31
C TYR A 36 -9.65 9.28 -0.05
N TYR A 37 -9.55 9.73 1.20
CA TYR A 37 -9.62 11.15 1.57
C TYR A 37 -8.30 11.91 1.34
N ASP A 38 -7.38 11.36 0.53
CA ASP A 38 -6.08 11.95 0.22
C ASP A 38 -5.30 12.37 1.50
N MET A 39 -5.38 11.57 2.58
CA MET A 39 -4.58 11.83 3.79
C MET A 39 -3.14 11.28 3.67
N TYR A 40 -2.95 10.20 2.91
CA TYR A 40 -1.64 9.66 2.56
C TYR A 40 -1.70 8.84 1.26
N THR A 41 -0.53 8.54 0.66
CA THR A 41 -0.43 7.62 -0.48
C THR A 41 -0.05 6.21 0.00
N PRO A 42 -0.94 5.21 -0.10
CA PRO A 42 -0.57 3.83 0.19
C PRO A 42 0.31 3.26 -0.92
N LYS A 43 1.36 2.53 -0.53
CA LYS A 43 2.26 1.79 -1.42
C LYS A 43 2.45 0.39 -0.85
N TRP A 44 2.70 -0.58 -1.71
CA TRP A 44 3.06 -1.94 -1.31
C TRP A 44 3.82 -2.60 -2.47
N SER A 45 4.74 -3.51 -2.14
CA SER A 45 5.46 -4.31 -3.13
C SER A 45 4.60 -5.47 -3.63
N ASP A 46 5.01 -6.08 -4.73
CA ASP A 46 4.37 -7.29 -5.24
C ASP A 46 4.52 -8.47 -4.25
N HIS A 47 5.64 -8.56 -3.55
CA HIS A 47 5.87 -9.57 -2.52
C HIS A 47 4.91 -9.44 -1.33
N ILE A 48 4.73 -8.24 -0.78
CA ILE A 48 3.73 -7.99 0.27
C ILE A 48 2.33 -8.40 -0.23
N PHE A 49 2.04 -8.13 -1.50
CA PHE A 49 0.76 -8.51 -2.07
C PHE A 49 0.59 -10.03 -2.20
N ASP A 50 1.65 -10.76 -2.52
CA ASP A 50 1.66 -12.22 -2.61
C ASP A 50 1.52 -12.87 -1.23
N GLU A 51 2.25 -12.38 -0.22
CA GLU A 51 2.09 -12.82 1.16
C GLU A 51 0.65 -12.67 1.65
N TRP A 52 0.02 -11.53 1.34
CA TRP A 52 -1.38 -11.30 1.66
C TRP A 52 -2.30 -12.34 1.01
N LYS A 53 -2.08 -12.69 -0.26
CA LYS A 53 -2.86 -13.77 -0.91
C LYS A 53 -2.68 -15.10 -0.18
N ASP A 54 -1.47 -15.42 0.25
CA ASP A 54 -1.19 -16.67 0.95
C ASP A 54 -1.77 -16.71 2.36
N VAL A 55 -1.82 -15.57 3.07
CA VAL A 55 -2.57 -15.47 4.33
C VAL A 55 -4.06 -15.72 4.08
N MET A 56 -4.65 -15.11 3.04
CA MET A 56 -6.07 -15.28 2.72
C MET A 56 -6.42 -16.72 2.32
N ARG A 57 -5.57 -17.37 1.51
CA ARG A 57 -5.71 -18.79 1.14
C ARG A 57 -5.65 -19.70 2.37
N ARG A 58 -4.69 -19.48 3.28
CA ARG A 58 -4.57 -20.24 4.54
C ARG A 58 -5.79 -20.09 5.46
N LYS A 59 -6.52 -18.99 5.36
CA LYS A 59 -7.77 -18.74 6.10
C LYS A 59 -9.02 -19.26 5.41
N GLY A 60 -8.88 -19.90 4.24
CA GLY A 60 -10.01 -20.45 3.49
C GLY A 60 -10.86 -19.39 2.79
N ILE A 61 -10.32 -18.18 2.57
CA ILE A 61 -11.01 -17.14 1.79
C ILE A 61 -11.00 -17.57 0.32
N GLY A 62 -12.18 -17.67 -0.29
CA GLY A 62 -12.33 -18.11 -1.67
C GLY A 62 -11.69 -17.15 -2.68
N GLU A 63 -11.20 -17.70 -3.80
CA GLU A 63 -10.50 -16.93 -4.84
C GLU A 63 -11.32 -15.76 -5.40
N LYS A 64 -12.65 -15.89 -5.44
CA LYS A 64 -13.55 -14.81 -5.90
C LYS A 64 -13.44 -13.56 -5.02
N ALA A 65 -13.34 -13.73 -3.71
CA ALA A 65 -13.17 -12.61 -2.78
C ALA A 65 -11.77 -11.98 -2.91
N LEU A 66 -10.75 -12.82 -3.13
CA LEU A 66 -9.38 -12.38 -3.38
C LEU A 66 -9.29 -11.52 -4.66
N LEU A 67 -9.94 -11.98 -5.74
CA LEU A 67 -9.96 -11.28 -7.01
C LEU A 67 -10.73 -9.95 -6.93
N ALA A 68 -11.91 -9.96 -6.30
CA ALA A 68 -12.71 -8.74 -6.10
C ALA A 68 -11.94 -7.68 -5.29
N PHE A 69 -11.22 -8.12 -4.25
CA PHE A 69 -10.37 -7.23 -3.47
C PHE A 69 -9.20 -6.70 -4.30
N LYS A 70 -8.52 -7.57 -5.05
CA LYS A 70 -7.43 -7.17 -5.96
C LYS A 70 -7.91 -6.10 -6.94
N GLU A 71 -9.06 -6.29 -7.57
CA GLU A 71 -9.65 -5.32 -8.50
C GLU A 71 -9.99 -4.00 -7.80
N MET A 72 -10.63 -4.05 -6.63
CA MET A 72 -10.93 -2.84 -5.83
C MET A 72 -9.67 -2.04 -5.50
N VAL A 73 -8.58 -2.73 -5.15
CA VAL A 73 -7.33 -2.11 -4.73
C VAL A 73 -6.52 -1.59 -5.92
N LEU A 74 -6.44 -2.33 -7.03
CA LEU A 74 -5.70 -1.91 -8.23
C LEU A 74 -6.37 -0.72 -8.95
N ASN A 75 -7.70 -0.64 -8.89
CA ASN A 75 -8.43 0.50 -9.46
C ASN A 75 -8.24 1.80 -8.66
N ARG A 76 -7.68 1.76 -7.45
CA ARG A 76 -7.38 2.95 -6.64
C ARG A 76 -5.89 3.31 -6.77
N ARG A 77 -5.59 4.26 -7.67
CA ARG A 77 -4.28 4.94 -7.89
C ARG A 77 -3.06 4.13 -7.42
N LYS A 78 -2.58 3.20 -8.24
CA LYS A 78 -1.34 2.45 -8.00
C LYS A 78 -0.32 2.67 -9.13
N PRO A 79 0.97 2.64 -8.80
CA PRO A 79 1.90 1.73 -9.44
C PRO A 79 2.29 0.65 -8.43
N SER A 80 2.26 -0.62 -8.87
CA SER A 80 3.03 -1.68 -8.24
C SER A 80 4.47 -1.23 -8.22
N LEU A 81 5.04 -1.16 -7.03
CA LEU A 81 6.45 -0.88 -6.86
C LEU A 81 7.16 -2.21 -6.65
N ASP A 82 8.33 -2.36 -7.23
CA ASP A 82 9.22 -3.43 -6.78
C ASP A 82 9.77 -3.12 -5.37
N GLU A 83 10.33 -4.11 -4.72
CA GLU A 83 10.88 -3.97 -3.36
C GLU A 83 11.99 -2.91 -3.29
N TYR A 84 12.86 -2.86 -4.30
CA TYR A 84 13.96 -1.90 -4.36
C TYR A 84 13.46 -0.47 -4.55
N GLU A 85 12.38 -0.26 -5.30
CA GLU A 85 11.70 1.03 -5.44
C GLU A 85 11.12 1.49 -4.11
N VAL A 86 10.51 0.59 -3.34
CA VAL A 86 10.03 0.89 -1.98
C VAL A 86 11.20 1.28 -1.06
N LEU A 87 12.30 0.54 -1.09
CA LEU A 87 13.51 0.87 -0.32
C LEU A 87 14.09 2.23 -0.73
N ASN A 88 14.09 2.55 -2.02
CA ASN A 88 14.56 3.83 -2.52
C ASN A 88 13.67 4.99 -2.05
N ILE A 89 12.35 4.80 -1.95
CA ILE A 89 11.45 5.79 -1.33
C ILE A 89 11.87 6.04 0.12
N LEU A 90 12.12 4.99 0.90
CA LEU A 90 12.55 5.13 2.30
C LEU A 90 13.86 5.92 2.42
N ARG A 91 14.87 5.59 1.59
CA ARG A 91 16.15 6.32 1.56
C ARG A 91 15.96 7.78 1.21
N ASN A 92 15.16 8.08 0.18
CA ASN A 92 14.88 9.44 -0.29
C ASN A 92 14.07 10.28 0.71
N ARG A 93 13.36 9.63 1.64
CA ARG A 93 12.63 10.29 2.73
C ARG A 93 13.43 10.41 4.04
N GLY A 94 14.72 10.06 4.01
CA GLY A 94 15.62 10.15 5.16
C GLY A 94 15.59 8.93 6.08
N LEU A 95 14.78 7.90 5.77
CA LEU A 95 14.68 6.65 6.51
C LEU A 95 15.76 5.65 6.08
N LYS A 96 17.01 6.11 5.97
CA LYS A 96 18.12 5.31 5.41
C LYS A 96 18.39 4.04 6.22
N GLN A 97 18.49 4.15 7.54
CA GLN A 97 18.76 3.00 8.42
C GLN A 97 17.64 1.95 8.34
N ALA A 98 16.39 2.38 8.28
CA ALA A 98 15.25 1.47 8.11
C ALA A 98 15.30 0.77 6.74
N ALA A 99 15.61 1.53 5.68
CA ALA A 99 15.75 0.95 4.35
C ALA A 99 16.89 -0.07 4.29
N ASP A 100 18.04 0.21 4.89
CA ASP A 100 19.20 -0.68 4.85
C ASP A 100 18.99 -1.93 5.73
N TYR A 101 18.31 -1.78 6.87
CA TYR A 101 17.86 -2.93 7.67
C TYR A 101 16.91 -3.83 6.87
N LEU A 102 15.86 -3.26 6.26
CA LEU A 102 14.91 -4.02 5.44
C LEU A 102 15.59 -4.67 4.23
N HIS A 103 16.53 -3.97 3.58
CA HIS A 103 17.33 -4.53 2.48
C HIS A 103 18.13 -5.76 2.90
N SER A 104 18.62 -5.81 4.14
CA SER A 104 19.37 -6.96 4.66
C SER A 104 18.52 -8.22 4.93
N LEU A 105 17.19 -8.10 4.88
CA LEU A 105 16.24 -9.18 5.13
C LEU A 105 15.65 -9.80 3.86
N LEU A 106 15.91 -9.19 2.70
CA LEU A 106 15.53 -9.68 1.37
C LEU A 106 16.60 -10.63 0.81
#